data_AF-A0A926R2V0-F1
#
_entry.id   AF-A0A926R2V0-F1
#
_cell.length_a   1.000
_cell.length_b   1.000
_cell.length_c   1.000
_cell.angle_alpha   90.00
_cell.angle_beta   90.00
_cell.angle_gamma   90.00
#
_symmetry.space_group_name_H-M   'P 1'
#
loop_
_entity.id
_entity.type
_entity.pdbx_description
1 polymer ?
#
loop_
_entity_poly.entity_id
_entity_poly.type
_entity_poly.pdbx_seq_one_letter_code
_entity_poly.pdbx_strand_id
1 'polypeptide(L)'
;MEPVYAELRPVYDRVQRSFSVQLWKDGEPSGIHGLTGNFRYADEPLEAIDAFLAERGVRALTGDEAVLLYAGLVHAKGGPDWQIFQMQLAAAEQL
;
A
#
# COMPACT_ATOMS: atom_id res chain seq x y z
N MET A 1 26.54 4.39 -8.63
CA MET A 1 25.13 4.13 -8.95
C MET A 1 24.35 5.26 -8.34
N GLU A 2 23.53 5.94 -9.13
CA GLU A 2 22.60 6.94 -8.60
C GLU A 2 21.51 6.22 -7.78
N PRO A 3 20.97 6.85 -6.72
CA PRO A 3 19.89 6.27 -5.96
C PRO A 3 18.63 6.17 -6.82
N VAL A 4 18.13 4.95 -7.00
CA VAL A 4 16.82 4.69 -7.65
C VAL A 4 15.73 5.12 -6.67
N TYR A 5 14.87 6.03 -7.09
CA TYR A 5 13.72 6.44 -6.29
C TYR A 5 12.57 5.44 -6.48
N ALA A 6 12.16 4.77 -5.41
CA ALA A 6 11.07 3.81 -5.41
C ALA A 6 9.85 4.37 -4.66
N GLU A 7 8.68 4.28 -5.28
CA GLU A 7 7.40 4.73 -4.74
C GLU A 7 6.39 3.57 -4.77
N LEU A 8 5.61 3.43 -3.70
CA LEU A 8 4.50 2.49 -3.63
C LEU A 8 3.18 3.22 -3.72
N ARG A 9 2.39 2.89 -4.75
CA ARG A 9 1.07 3.47 -4.98
C ARG A 9 -0.02 2.46 -4.61
N PRO A 10 -0.83 2.72 -3.58
CA PRO A 10 -1.94 1.87 -3.20
C PRO A 10 -3.09 1.99 -4.20
N VAL A 11 -3.71 0.86 -4.56
CA VAL A 11 -4.77 0.80 -5.56
C VAL A 11 -5.90 -0.11 -5.08
N TYR A 12 -7.14 0.32 -5.32
CA TYR A 12 -8.33 -0.50 -5.14
C TYR A 12 -9.09 -0.62 -6.47
N ASP A 13 -9.23 -1.85 -6.97
CA ASP A 13 -10.06 -2.15 -8.13
C ASP A 13 -11.50 -2.38 -7.66
N ARG A 14 -12.42 -1.49 -8.05
CA ARG A 14 -13.84 -1.56 -7.65
C ARG A 14 -14.61 -2.68 -8.35
N VAL A 15 -14.20 -3.07 -9.55
CA VAL A 15 -14.84 -4.14 -10.34
C VAL A 15 -14.48 -5.49 -9.72
N GLN A 16 -13.20 -5.70 -9.46
CA GLN A 16 -12.70 -6.93 -8.85
C GLN A 16 -12.88 -6.95 -7.32
N ARG A 17 -13.12 -5.78 -6.72
CA ARG A 17 -13.21 -5.54 -5.27
C ARG A 17 -11.96 -6.06 -4.57
N SER A 18 -10.79 -5.68 -5.07
CA SER A 18 -9.50 -6.14 -4.59
C SER A 18 -8.50 -5.00 -4.43
N PHE A 19 -7.58 -5.18 -3.49
CA PHE A 19 -6.46 -4.30 -3.25
C PHE A 19 -5.22 -4.74 -4.02
N SER A 20 -4.40 -3.76 -4.40
CA SER A 20 -3.08 -4.00 -4.99
C SER A 20 -2.15 -2.83 -4.67
N VAL A 21 -0.86 -3.05 -4.82
CA VAL A 21 0.17 -2.01 -4.68
C VAL A 21 0.98 -1.96 -5.97
N GLN A 22 1.08 -0.79 -6.59
CA GLN A 22 1.95 -0.58 -7.73
C GLN A 22 3.31 -0.07 -7.25
N LEU A 23 4.38 -0.71 -7.71
CA LEU A 23 5.74 -0.22 -7.54
C LEU A 23 6.12 0.65 -8.72
N TRP A 24 6.57 1.87 -8.45
CA TRP A 24 7.09 2.80 -9.42
C TRP A 24 8.57 3.08 -9.12
N LYS A 25 9.41 3.10 -10.15
CA LYS A 25 10.84 3.42 -10.06
C LYS A 25 11.16 4.55 -11.01
N ASP A 26 11.71 5.64 -10.48
CA ASP A 26 12.10 6.82 -11.26
C ASP A 26 10.96 7.34 -12.18
N GLY A 27 9.72 7.25 -11.70
CA GLY A 27 8.53 7.69 -12.42
C GLY A 27 7.93 6.67 -13.39
N GLU A 28 8.51 5.47 -13.51
CA GLU A 28 8.02 4.40 -14.41
C GLU A 28 7.43 3.22 -13.61
N PRO A 29 6.32 2.60 -14.09
CA PRO A 29 5.75 1.42 -13.44
C PRO A 29 6.70 0.23 -13.55
N SER A 30 7.08 -0.33 -12.40
CA SER A 30 8.07 -1.40 -12.28
C SER A 30 7.48 -2.73 -11.77
N GLY A 31 6.23 -2.76 -11.31
CA GLY A 31 5.54 -3.98 -10.89
C GLY A 31 4.21 -3.73 -10.18
N ILE A 32 3.41 -4.79 -10.04
CA ILE A 32 2.13 -4.73 -9.32
C ILE A 32 2.04 -5.93 -8.38
N HIS A 33 1.93 -5.65 -7.08
CA HIS A 33 1.63 -6.65 -6.05
C HIS A 33 0.12 -6.81 -5.91
N GLY A 34 -0.39 -8.04 -5.98
CA GLY A 34 -1.83 -8.30 -5.97
C GLY A 34 -2.51 -8.26 -7.34
N LEU A 35 -1.78 -8.26 -8.46
CA LEU A 35 -2.38 -8.31 -9.81
C LEU A 35 -3.20 -9.59 -10.06
N THR A 36 -2.69 -10.72 -9.58
CA THR A 36 -3.38 -12.03 -9.60
C THR A 36 -3.85 -12.45 -8.21
N GLY A 37 -3.44 -11.71 -7.18
CA GLY A 37 -3.86 -11.91 -5.80
C GLY A 37 -5.27 -11.37 -5.61
N ASN A 38 -6.13 -12.15 -4.98
CA ASN A 38 -7.49 -11.71 -4.66
C ASN A 38 -7.52 -11.06 -3.27
N PHE A 39 -6.75 -9.97 -3.10
CA PHE A 39 -6.63 -9.31 -1.80
C PHE A 39 -7.92 -8.54 -1.46
N ARG A 40 -8.71 -9.03 -0.50
CA ARG A 40 -10.00 -8.47 -0.10
C ARG A 40 -9.90 -7.44 1.01
N TYR A 41 -8.83 -7.50 1.80
CA TYR A 41 -8.60 -6.60 2.92
C TYR A 41 -7.31 -5.80 2.72
N ALA A 42 -7.23 -4.63 3.36
CA ALA A 42 -6.14 -3.67 3.12
C ALA A 42 -4.81 -4.10 3.76
N ASP A 43 -4.84 -5.01 4.72
CA ASP A 43 -3.70 -5.61 5.40
C ASP A 43 -3.08 -6.78 4.61
N GLU A 44 -3.87 -7.54 3.85
CA GLU A 44 -3.37 -8.69 3.07
C GLU A 44 -2.20 -8.35 2.12
N PRO A 45 -2.19 -7.23 1.37
CA PRO A 45 -1.03 -6.85 0.56
C PRO A 45 0.23 -6.54 1.38
N LEU A 46 0.10 -6.17 2.66
CA LEU A 46 1.25 -5.86 3.53
C LEU A 46 1.94 -7.12 4.02
N GLU A 47 1.22 -8.22 4.20
CA GLU A 47 1.78 -9.48 4.72
C GLU A 47 2.90 -10.04 3.82
N ALA A 48 2.79 -9.82 2.50
CA ALA A 48 3.74 -10.31 1.50
C ALA A 48 4.51 -9.19 0.77
N ILE A 49 4.40 -7.93 1.21
CA ILE A 49 4.98 -6.80 0.49
C ILE A 49 6.52 -6.87 0.46
N ASP A 50 7.15 -7.28 1.55
CA ASP A 50 8.62 -7.32 1.65
C ASP A 50 9.22 -8.35 0.67
N ALA A 51 8.55 -9.49 0.47
CA ALA A 51 8.95 -10.47 -0.52
C ALA A 51 8.87 -9.90 -1.95
N PHE A 52 7.77 -9.21 -2.26
CA PHE A 52 7.61 -8.52 -3.55
C PHE A 52 8.67 -7.43 -3.76
N LEU A 53 9.01 -6.65 -2.74
CA LEU A 53 10.05 -5.62 -2.82
C LEU A 53 11.44 -6.24 -3.03
N ALA A 54 11.76 -7.31 -2.29
CA ALA A 54 13.03 -8.01 -2.41
C ALA A 54 13.24 -8.60 -3.81
N GLU A 55 12.20 -9.21 -4.41
CA GLU A 55 12.22 -9.70 -5.80
C GLU A 55 12.48 -8.59 -6.82
N ARG A 56 12.15 -7.33 -6.47
CA ARG A 56 12.37 -6.14 -7.30
C ARG A 56 13.65 -5.40 -6.93
N GLY A 57 14.47 -5.91 -6.01
CA GLY A 57 15.69 -5.23 -5.55
C GLY A 57 15.41 -3.91 -4.82
N VAL A 58 14.24 -3.80 -4.18
CA VAL A 58 13.86 -2.67 -3.32
C VAL A 58 13.96 -3.14 -1.87
N ARG A 59 14.42 -2.25 -0.98
CA ARG A 59 14.50 -2.57 0.45
C ARG A 59 13.11 -2.83 1.04
N ALA A 60 13.07 -3.60 2.13
CA ALA A 60 11.88 -3.73 2.96
C ALA A 60 11.39 -2.38 3.49
N LEU A 61 10.10 -2.32 3.82
CA LEU A 61 9.50 -1.13 4.42
C LEU A 61 9.92 -0.99 5.88
N THR A 62 9.99 0.25 6.36
CA THR A 62 9.97 0.52 7.80
C THR A 62 8.55 0.35 8.34
N GLY A 63 8.42 0.26 9.67
CA GLY A 63 7.10 0.19 10.31
C GLY A 63 6.21 1.39 9.95
N ASP A 64 6.76 2.60 9.96
CA ASP A 64 6.02 3.82 9.60
C ASP A 64 5.59 3.82 8.14
N GLU A 65 6.45 3.35 7.23
CA GLU A 65 6.11 3.23 5.81
C GLU A 65 5.00 2.20 5.56
N ALA A 66 5.01 1.09 6.32
CA ALA A 66 3.94 0.11 6.27
C ALA A 66 2.60 0.71 6.75
N VAL A 67 2.61 1.49 7.84
CA VAL A 67 1.41 2.20 8.34
C VAL A 67 0.88 3.18 7.30
N LEU A 68 1.75 3.95 6.65
CA LEU A 68 1.36 4.88 5.58
C LEU A 68 0.80 4.16 4.36
N LEU A 69 1.40 3.03 3.98
CA LEU A 69 0.89 2.20 2.87
C LEU A 69 -0.50 1.65 3.19
N TYR A 70 -0.72 1.15 4.41
CA TYR A 70 -2.05 0.69 4.86
C TYR A 70 -3.08 1.82 4.81
N ALA A 71 -2.75 2.99 5.36
CA ALA A 71 -3.62 4.17 5.30
C ALA A 71 -3.98 4.54 3.86
N GLY A 72 -3.00 4.48 2.96
CA GLY A 72 -3.18 4.73 1.54
C GLY A 72 -4.09 3.69 0.85
N LEU A 73 -4.02 2.42 1.22
CA LEU A 73 -4.93 1.38 0.72
C LEU A 73 -6.37 1.62 1.18
N VAL A 74 -6.57 1.91 2.47
CA VAL A 74 -7.89 2.27 3.02
C VAL A 74 -8.45 3.50 2.29
N HIS A 75 -7.63 4.52 2.08
CA HIS A 75 -8.00 5.72 1.33
C HIS A 75 -8.37 5.40 -0.13
N ALA A 76 -7.60 4.55 -0.82
CA ALA A 76 -7.85 4.15 -2.21
C ALA A 76 -9.19 3.43 -2.40
N LYS A 77 -9.59 2.59 -1.43
CA LYS A 77 -10.96 2.01 -1.39
C LYS A 77 -12.02 3.09 -1.15
N GLY A 78 -11.73 4.01 -0.23
CA GLY A 78 -12.64 5.07 0.20
C GLY A 78 -13.85 4.53 0.96
N GLY A 79 -14.92 5.33 1.03
CA GLY A 79 -16.15 4.95 1.72
C GLY A 79 -16.05 5.05 3.25
N PRO A 80 -16.96 4.37 3.99
CA PRO A 80 -17.05 4.47 5.46
C PRO A 80 -15.75 4.09 6.18
N ASP A 81 -14.98 3.13 5.65
CA ASP A 81 -13.72 2.67 6.25
C ASP A 81 -12.70 3.81 6.35
N TRP A 82 -12.63 4.69 5.35
CA TRP A 82 -11.76 5.87 5.39
C TRP A 82 -12.20 6.87 6.46
N GLN A 83 -13.51 7.06 6.63
CA GLN A 83 -14.05 7.96 7.66
C GLN A 83 -13.72 7.43 9.06
N ILE A 84 -13.90 6.12 9.29
CA ILE A 84 -13.56 5.47 10.56
C ILE A 84 -12.06 5.58 10.85
N PHE A 85 -11.21 5.37 9.84
CA PHE A 85 -9.77 5.51 9.97
C PHE A 85 -9.36 6.94 10.38
N GLN A 86 -9.95 7.97 9.75
CA GLN A 86 -9.72 9.37 10.14
C GLN A 86 -10.17 9.67 11.58
N MET A 87 -11.29 9.08 12.02
CA MET A 87 -11.77 9.23 13.40
C MET A 87 -10.81 8.59 14.41
N GLN A 88 -10.23 7.42 14.10
CA GLN A 88 -9.25 6.75 14.96
C GLN A 88 -7.95 7.56 15.08
N LEU A 89 -7.45 8.13 13.98
CA LEU A 89 -6.29 9.02 14.01
C LEU A 89 -6.54 10.25 14.87
N ALA A 90 -7.66 10.93 14.66
CA ALA A 90 -8.02 12.11 15.44
C ALA A 90 -8.17 11.80 16.94
N ALA A 91 -8.65 10.61 17.31
CA ALA A 91 -8.73 10.17 18.70
C ALA A 91 -7.34 9.85 19.31
N ALA A 92 -6.40 9.33 18.51
CA ALA A 92 -5.05 9.02 18.96
C ALA A 92 -4.20 10.29 19.19
N GLU A 93 -4.43 11.37 18.43
CA GLU A 93 -3.74 12.66 18.60
C GLU A 93 -4.20 13.47 19.82
N GLN A 94 -5.32 13.08 20.45
CA GLN A 94 -5.86 13.72 21.65
C GLN A 94 -5.38 13.11 22.98
N LEU A 95 -4.53 12.07 22.92
CA LEU A 95 -3.92 11.39 24.07
C LEU A 95 -2.46 11.82 24.26
#